data_AF-A0A1G4K8X8-F1
#
_entry.id   AF-A0A1G4K8X8-F1
#
_cell.length_a   1.000
_cell.length_b   1.000
_cell.length_c   1.000
_cell.angle_alpha   90.00
_cell.angle_beta   90.00
_cell.angle_gamma   90.00
#
_symmetry.space_group_name_H-M   'P 1'
#
loop_
_entity.id
_entity.type
_entity.pdbx_description
1 polymer ?
#
loop_
_entity_poly.entity_id
_entity_poly.type
_entity_poly.pdbx_seq_one_letter_code
_entity_poly.pdbx_strand_id
1 'polypeptide(L)'
;MSGDQLLDDPAGLIRETRQNFSISGDLNSLSSIEKSLKQLREFVQEQLEQKTGEVDHLASMASKSESRISLLDSELAEVAGTELNGGKKEELDEIKKELEKLEVKLRASKTELDAKMQELVKEDTQRVEIGNSSDNADVRLEILKLQLYRSLGVNLDIKNRQALIQRPDGQGTDGVDFLPLDGELSEFFKTKFVWDRI
;
A
#
# COMPACT_ATOMS: atom_id res chain seq x y z
N MET A 1 -18.97 31.15 -93.50
CA MET A 1 -18.85 30.92 -92.05
C MET A 1 -18.71 32.26 -91.36
N SER A 2 -19.78 32.88 -90.83
CA SER A 2 -19.77 34.01 -89.85
C SER A 2 -21.15 34.69 -89.82
N GLY A 3 -22.15 34.03 -89.25
CA GLY A 3 -23.50 34.61 -89.07
C GLY A 3 -24.26 33.92 -87.93
N ASP A 4 -23.96 32.64 -87.72
CA ASP A 4 -24.59 31.75 -86.72
C ASP A 4 -24.03 31.90 -85.29
N GLN A 5 -23.30 32.99 -85.01
CA GLN A 5 -22.76 33.31 -83.69
C GLN A 5 -23.36 34.58 -83.08
N LEU A 6 -24.37 35.18 -83.74
CA LEU A 6 -25.06 36.34 -83.21
C LEU A 6 -26.31 35.85 -82.46
N LEU A 7 -26.37 36.15 -81.16
CA LEU A 7 -27.55 35.85 -80.33
C LEU A 7 -28.80 36.46 -80.98
N ASP A 8 -29.81 35.64 -81.24
CA ASP A 8 -31.05 36.06 -81.93
C ASP A 8 -31.86 37.09 -81.13
N ASP A 9 -31.76 37.07 -79.78
CA ASP A 9 -32.32 38.10 -78.89
C ASP A 9 -31.40 38.35 -77.68
N PRO A 10 -30.38 39.22 -77.80
CA PRO A 10 -29.48 39.53 -76.70
C PRO A 10 -30.19 40.32 -75.59
N ALA A 11 -31.25 41.07 -75.92
CA ALA A 11 -32.02 41.83 -74.94
C ALA A 11 -32.91 40.91 -74.08
N GLY A 12 -33.50 39.87 -74.67
CA GLY A 12 -34.22 38.82 -73.99
C GLY A 12 -33.33 38.05 -73.01
N LEU A 13 -32.13 37.64 -73.43
CA LEU A 13 -31.18 36.94 -72.57
C LEU A 13 -30.70 37.80 -71.39
N ILE A 14 -30.47 39.10 -71.58
CA ILE A 14 -30.14 40.02 -70.47
C ILE A 14 -31.32 40.15 -69.50
N ARG A 15 -32.57 40.15 -70.01
CA ARG A 15 -33.76 40.21 -69.17
C ARG A 15 -33.97 38.92 -68.37
N GLU A 16 -33.75 37.77 -68.99
CA GLU A 16 -33.84 36.46 -68.35
C GLU A 16 -32.74 36.27 -67.30
N THR A 17 -31.48 36.61 -67.63
CA THR A 17 -30.38 36.56 -66.66
C THR A 17 -30.60 37.51 -65.49
N ARG A 18 -31.14 38.72 -65.72
CA ARG A 18 -31.52 39.63 -64.63
C ARG A 18 -32.65 39.07 -63.77
N GLN A 19 -33.59 38.34 -64.36
CA GLN A 19 -34.71 37.74 -63.62
C GLN A 19 -34.28 36.48 -62.85
N ASN A 20 -33.33 35.71 -63.38
CA ASN A 20 -32.74 34.54 -62.71
C ASN A 20 -31.68 34.94 -61.66
N PHE A 21 -31.21 36.18 -61.66
CA PHE A 21 -30.28 36.68 -60.65
C PHE A 21 -31.01 36.97 -59.32
N SER A 22 -31.03 35.97 -58.44
CA SER A 22 -31.79 36.01 -57.17
C SER A 22 -31.00 36.69 -56.05
N ILE A 23 -30.99 38.03 -56.05
CA ILE A 23 -30.35 38.82 -54.98
C ILE A 23 -31.01 38.54 -53.62
N SER A 24 -32.33 38.36 -53.60
CA SER A 24 -33.07 38.09 -52.36
C SER A 24 -32.71 36.72 -51.76
N GLY A 25 -32.42 35.72 -52.59
CA GLY A 25 -31.97 34.40 -52.12
C GLY A 25 -30.61 34.48 -51.43
N ASP A 26 -29.68 35.21 -52.03
CA ASP A 26 -28.34 35.42 -51.47
C ASP A 26 -28.38 36.26 -50.20
N LEU A 27 -29.22 37.30 -50.16
CA LEU A 27 -29.41 38.13 -48.97
C LEU A 27 -29.99 37.33 -47.80
N ASN A 28 -30.96 36.45 -48.06
CA ASN A 28 -31.52 35.56 -47.05
C ASN A 28 -30.48 34.53 -46.57
N SER A 29 -29.64 34.04 -47.47
CA SER A 29 -28.54 33.13 -47.13
C SER A 29 -27.50 33.84 -46.27
N LEU A 30 -27.13 35.08 -46.61
CA LEU A 30 -26.23 35.92 -45.83
C LEU A 30 -26.80 36.21 -44.43
N SER A 31 -28.09 36.54 -44.33
CA SER A 31 -28.77 36.74 -43.05
C SER A 31 -28.79 35.46 -42.20
N SER A 32 -28.96 34.30 -42.84
CA SER A 32 -28.93 33.00 -42.18
C SER A 32 -27.52 32.68 -41.67
N ILE A 33 -26.48 32.96 -42.46
CA ILE A 33 -25.08 32.82 -42.06
C ILE A 33 -24.76 33.75 -40.88
N GLU A 34 -25.24 34.99 -40.91
CA GLU A 34 -25.04 35.94 -39.80
C GLU A 34 -25.68 35.43 -38.51
N LYS A 35 -26.90 34.88 -38.58
CA LYS A 35 -27.57 34.26 -37.43
C LYS A 35 -26.78 33.06 -36.90
N SER A 36 -26.32 32.17 -37.78
CA SER A 36 -25.51 31.02 -37.40
C SER A 36 -24.18 31.43 -36.76
N LEU A 37 -23.53 32.49 -37.26
CA LEU A 37 -22.32 33.04 -36.67
C LEU A 37 -22.56 33.65 -35.28
N LYS A 38 -23.69 34.34 -35.09
CA LYS A 38 -24.10 34.85 -33.76
C LYS A 38 -24.32 33.71 -32.78
N GLN A 39 -25.07 32.69 -33.17
CA GLN A 39 -25.31 31.49 -32.35
C GLN A 39 -24.00 30.76 -32.02
N LEU A 40 -23.10 30.59 -33.00
CA LEU A 40 -21.80 29.98 -32.76
C LEU A 40 -20.95 30.79 -31.79
N ARG A 41 -20.99 32.13 -31.89
CA ARG A 41 -20.26 33.02 -30.99
C ARG A 41 -20.79 32.91 -29.56
N GLU A 42 -22.11 32.92 -29.39
CA GLU A 42 -22.77 32.73 -28.09
C GLU A 42 -22.40 31.37 -27.48
N PHE A 43 -22.48 30.29 -28.27
CA PHE A 43 -22.11 28.95 -27.81
C PHE A 43 -20.63 28.85 -27.42
N VAL A 44 -19.73 29.42 -28.23
CA VAL A 44 -18.29 29.46 -27.90
C VAL A 44 -18.04 30.26 -26.64
N GLN A 45 -18.75 31.37 -26.45
CA GLN A 45 -18.61 32.20 -25.26
C GLN A 45 -19.11 31.48 -24.00
N GLU A 46 -20.26 30.82 -24.07
CA GLU A 46 -20.80 29.99 -22.98
C GLU A 46 -19.84 28.85 -22.61
N GLN A 47 -19.29 28.15 -23.61
CA GLN A 47 -18.29 27.10 -23.40
C GLN A 47 -17.00 27.64 -22.78
N LEU A 48 -16.57 28.83 -23.20
CA LEU A 48 -15.38 29.48 -22.65
C LEU A 48 -15.62 29.83 -21.18
N GLU A 49 -16.76 30.44 -20.85
CA GLU A 49 -17.16 30.78 -19.48
C GLU A 49 -17.23 29.53 -18.59
N GLN A 50 -17.83 28.45 -19.07
CA GLN A 50 -17.87 27.17 -18.37
C GLN A 50 -16.46 26.62 -18.10
N LYS A 51 -15.60 26.60 -19.13
CA LYS A 51 -14.23 26.08 -18.99
C LYS A 51 -13.37 26.96 -18.09
N THR A 52 -13.52 28.28 -18.13
CA THR A 52 -12.84 29.18 -17.20
C THR A 52 -13.30 28.93 -15.77
N GLY A 53 -14.60 28.72 -15.53
CA GLY A 53 -15.11 28.36 -14.20
C GLY A 53 -14.57 27.02 -13.69
N GLU A 54 -14.46 26.01 -14.56
CA GLU A 54 -13.82 24.73 -14.23
C GLU A 54 -12.34 24.90 -13.87
N VAL A 55 -11.61 25.73 -14.63
CA VAL A 55 -10.20 26.04 -14.36
C VAL A 55 -10.03 26.76 -13.03
N ASP A 56 -10.85 27.75 -12.73
CA ASP A 56 -10.80 28.49 -11.46
C ASP A 56 -11.12 27.58 -10.27
N HIS A 57 -12.10 26.68 -10.42
CA HIS A 57 -12.42 25.68 -9.40
C HIS A 57 -11.25 24.71 -9.17
N LEU A 58 -10.65 24.19 -10.24
CA LEU A 58 -9.46 23.34 -10.15
C LEU A 58 -8.27 24.06 -9.52
N ALA A 59 -8.04 25.33 -9.87
CA ALA A 59 -6.99 26.16 -9.29
C ALA A 59 -7.22 26.38 -7.78
N SER A 60 -8.46 26.63 -7.36
CA SER A 60 -8.83 26.74 -5.95
C SER A 60 -8.57 25.43 -5.19
N MET A 61 -8.91 24.27 -5.78
CA MET A 61 -8.62 22.97 -5.18
C MET A 61 -7.12 22.69 -5.09
N ALA A 62 -6.36 23.02 -6.12
CA ALA A 62 -4.90 22.89 -6.11
C ALA A 62 -4.28 23.75 -5.01
N SER A 63 -4.69 25.00 -4.87
CA SER A 63 -4.22 25.89 -3.80
C SER A 63 -4.57 25.37 -2.39
N LYS A 64 -5.76 24.79 -2.20
CA LYS A 64 -6.15 24.13 -0.94
C LYS A 64 -5.29 22.89 -0.66
N SER A 65 -4.99 22.10 -1.69
CA SER A 65 -4.11 20.94 -1.58
C SER A 65 -2.69 21.37 -1.21
N GLU A 66 -2.15 22.39 -1.86
CA GLU A 66 -0.84 22.94 -1.58
C GLU A 66 -0.75 23.50 -0.16
N SER A 67 -1.78 24.21 0.30
CA SER A 67 -1.87 24.66 1.69
C SER A 67 -1.88 23.49 2.68
N ARG A 68 -2.59 22.40 2.37
CA ARG A 68 -2.59 21.18 3.20
C ARG A 68 -1.23 20.50 3.24
N ILE A 69 -0.55 20.41 2.09
CA ILE A 69 0.80 19.86 2.01
C ILE A 69 1.75 20.70 2.85
N SER A 70 1.70 22.04 2.76
CA SER A 70 2.54 22.90 3.58
C SER A 70 2.28 22.76 5.09
N LEU A 71 1.03 22.52 5.49
CA LEU A 71 0.69 22.26 6.90
C LEU A 71 1.26 20.92 7.37
N LEU A 72 1.11 19.87 6.54
CA LEU A 72 1.68 18.56 6.83
C LEU A 72 3.21 18.59 6.88
N ASP A 73 3.85 19.31 5.97
CA ASP A 73 5.31 19.50 5.97
C ASP A 73 5.78 20.22 7.25
N SER A 74 5.03 21.24 7.70
CA SER A 74 5.29 21.91 8.96
C SER A 74 5.11 20.99 10.17
N GLU A 75 4.04 20.20 10.19
CA GLU A 75 3.76 19.22 11.26
C GLU A 75 4.83 18.13 11.30
N LEU A 76 5.25 17.63 10.14
CA LEU A 76 6.33 16.64 10.02
C LEU A 76 7.67 17.24 10.46
N ALA A 77 7.94 18.52 10.16
CA ALA A 77 9.12 19.21 10.66
C ALA A 77 9.09 19.39 12.19
N GLU A 78 7.92 19.66 12.79
CA GLU A 78 7.77 19.71 14.25
C GLU A 78 7.93 18.33 14.90
N VAL A 79 7.35 17.28 14.32
CA VAL A 79 7.51 15.90 14.81
C VAL A 79 8.96 15.44 14.66
N ALA A 80 9.60 15.67 13.51
CA ALA A 80 11.01 15.36 13.32
C ALA A 80 11.90 16.18 14.27
N GLY A 81 11.59 17.46 14.49
CA GLY A 81 12.30 18.31 15.45
C GLY A 81 12.15 17.85 16.91
N THR A 82 10.98 17.32 17.29
CA THR A 82 10.75 16.80 18.65
C THR A 82 11.33 15.39 18.84
N GLU A 83 11.29 14.53 17.82
CA GLU A 83 11.85 13.18 17.89
C GLU A 83 13.38 13.15 17.80
N LEU A 84 14.01 14.08 17.08
CA LEU A 84 15.46 14.09 16.87
C LEU A 84 16.25 14.88 17.93
N ASN A 85 15.62 15.81 18.67
CA ASN A 85 16.37 16.89 19.31
C ASN A 85 16.37 16.96 20.84
N GLY A 86 15.86 15.95 21.58
CA GLY A 86 15.97 16.02 23.05
C GLY A 86 15.70 14.71 23.79
N GLY A 87 14.44 14.29 23.85
CA GLY A 87 14.03 13.23 24.80
C GLY A 87 14.64 11.86 24.50
N LYS A 88 14.50 11.36 23.27
CA LYS A 88 14.89 9.98 22.96
C LYS A 88 16.39 9.73 23.04
N LYS A 89 17.23 10.75 22.81
CA LYS A 89 18.69 10.59 22.82
C LYS A 89 19.24 10.58 24.24
N GLU A 90 18.73 11.46 25.10
CA GLU A 90 19.06 11.47 26.53
C GLU A 90 18.52 10.22 27.24
N GLU A 91 17.29 9.82 26.96
CA GLU A 91 16.72 8.56 27.46
C GLU A 91 17.53 7.34 27.02
N LEU A 92 17.99 7.30 25.76
CA LEU A 92 18.80 6.19 25.24
C LEU A 92 20.21 6.16 25.86
N ASP A 93 20.81 7.31 26.12
CA ASP A 93 22.07 7.41 26.87
C ASP A 93 21.92 7.04 28.35
N GLU A 94 20.78 7.34 28.97
CA GLU A 94 20.47 6.94 30.33
C GLU A 94 20.22 5.43 30.44
N ILE A 95 19.43 4.85 29.54
CA ILE A 95 19.22 3.40 29.41
C ILE A 95 20.54 2.68 29.16
N LYS A 96 21.43 3.25 28.33
CA LYS A 96 22.77 2.67 28.08
C LYS A 96 23.62 2.66 29.36
N LYS A 97 23.62 3.75 30.15
CA LYS A 97 24.32 3.78 31.44
C LYS A 97 23.74 2.79 32.44
N GLU A 98 22.43 2.60 32.46
CA GLU A 98 21.79 1.58 33.29
C GLU A 98 22.16 0.15 32.85
N LEU A 99 22.21 -0.10 31.54
CA LEU A 99 22.66 -1.36 30.96
C LEU A 99 24.12 -1.66 31.37
N GLU A 100 25.02 -0.69 31.25
CA GLU A 100 26.43 -0.84 31.67
C GLU A 100 26.55 -1.14 33.17
N LYS A 101 25.78 -0.47 34.02
CA LYS A 101 25.74 -0.76 35.46
C LYS A 101 25.23 -2.16 35.75
N LEU A 102 24.20 -2.62 35.03
CA LEU A 102 23.65 -3.97 35.17
C LEU A 102 24.64 -5.02 34.67
N GLU A 103 25.35 -4.77 33.58
CA GLU A 103 26.41 -5.67 33.10
C GLU A 103 27.54 -5.81 34.12
N VAL A 104 27.98 -4.72 34.75
CA VAL A 104 29.00 -4.77 35.80
C VAL A 104 28.50 -5.58 37.00
N LYS A 105 27.24 -5.38 37.43
CA LYS A 105 26.62 -6.17 38.51
C LYS A 105 26.48 -7.65 38.14
N LEU A 106 26.09 -7.94 36.91
CA LEU A 106 25.96 -9.31 36.40
C LEU A 106 27.33 -9.99 36.35
N ARG A 107 28.37 -9.31 35.88
CA ARG A 107 29.74 -9.82 35.87
C ARG A 107 30.23 -10.09 37.30
N ALA A 108 29.99 -9.17 38.24
CA ALA A 108 30.34 -9.37 39.65
C ALA A 108 29.60 -10.57 40.25
N SER A 109 28.30 -10.69 40.00
CA SER A 109 27.49 -11.83 40.46
C SER A 109 27.94 -13.15 39.81
N LYS A 110 28.32 -13.14 38.52
CA LYS A 110 28.91 -14.31 37.86
C LYS A 110 30.24 -14.70 38.49
N THR A 111 31.14 -13.75 38.76
CA THR A 111 32.41 -14.08 39.43
C THR A 111 32.20 -14.61 40.84
N GLU A 112 31.18 -14.12 41.56
CA GLU A 112 30.81 -14.66 42.88
C GLU A 112 30.21 -16.07 42.77
N LEU A 113 29.34 -16.30 41.78
CA LEU A 113 28.78 -17.62 41.48
C LEU A 113 29.86 -18.61 41.02
N ASP A 114 30.82 -18.19 40.20
CA ASP A 114 31.93 -19.03 39.76
C ASP A 114 32.84 -19.37 40.94
N ALA A 115 33.08 -18.43 41.86
CA ALA A 115 33.81 -18.69 43.10
C ALA A 115 33.06 -19.70 43.99
N LYS A 116 31.75 -19.50 44.20
CA LYS A 116 30.90 -20.45 44.95
C LYS A 116 30.76 -21.79 44.25
N MET A 117 30.73 -21.82 42.93
CA MET A 117 30.69 -23.06 42.15
C MET A 117 32.02 -23.79 42.24
N GLN A 118 33.17 -23.10 42.25
CA GLN A 118 34.46 -23.74 42.51
C GLN A 118 34.54 -24.29 43.94
N GLU A 119 33.92 -23.62 44.91
CA GLU A 119 33.80 -24.09 46.29
C GLU A 119 32.88 -25.33 46.37
N LEU A 120 31.70 -25.26 45.77
CA LEU A 120 30.76 -26.38 45.69
C LEU A 120 31.30 -27.54 44.86
N VAL A 121 32.06 -27.32 43.79
CA VAL A 121 32.70 -28.40 43.03
C VAL A 121 33.80 -29.05 43.86
N LYS A 122 34.52 -28.31 44.70
CA LYS A 122 35.44 -28.91 45.68
C LYS A 122 34.67 -29.73 46.72
N GLU A 123 33.52 -29.26 47.17
CA GLU A 123 32.62 -29.96 48.10
C GLU A 123 31.89 -31.16 47.45
N ASP A 124 31.57 -31.08 46.16
CA ASP A 124 30.92 -32.12 45.37
C ASP A 124 31.93 -33.13 44.86
N THR A 125 33.20 -32.79 44.61
CA THR A 125 34.24 -33.83 44.46
C THR A 125 34.41 -34.66 45.73
N GLN A 126 33.88 -34.20 46.87
CA GLN A 126 33.68 -34.99 48.08
C GLN A 126 32.33 -35.75 48.14
N ARG A 127 31.34 -35.45 47.28
CA ARG A 127 30.00 -36.09 47.24
C ARG A 127 29.66 -36.88 45.96
N VAL A 128 30.42 -36.74 44.87
CA VAL A 128 30.12 -37.27 43.51
C VAL A 128 30.38 -38.78 43.34
N GLU A 129 30.55 -39.56 44.42
CA GLU A 129 30.34 -41.02 44.32
C GLU A 129 28.86 -41.41 44.14
N ILE A 130 27.90 -40.48 44.22
CA ILE A 130 26.48 -40.85 44.25
C ILE A 130 25.64 -39.98 43.28
N GLY A 131 25.26 -40.56 42.13
CA GLY A 131 23.96 -40.25 41.50
C GLY A 131 23.96 -39.59 40.11
N ASN A 132 24.31 -40.33 39.05
CA ASN A 132 23.89 -40.01 37.68
C ASN A 132 22.53 -40.68 37.40
N SER A 133 21.48 -39.88 37.17
CA SER A 133 20.11 -40.35 37.01
C SER A 133 19.59 -40.23 35.57
N SER A 134 18.76 -41.21 35.21
CA SER A 134 18.31 -41.66 33.89
C SER A 134 17.18 -40.85 33.23
N ASP A 135 16.83 -39.67 33.74
CA ASP A 135 15.55 -38.99 33.40
C ASP A 135 15.55 -38.19 32.09
N ASN A 136 16.70 -38.10 31.39
CA ASN A 136 16.83 -37.27 30.20
C ASN A 136 16.45 -37.97 28.88
N ALA A 137 16.11 -39.25 28.89
CA ALA A 137 15.80 -40.00 27.67
C ALA A 137 14.41 -39.63 27.09
N ASP A 138 13.40 -39.50 27.95
CA ASP A 138 12.03 -39.24 27.52
C ASP A 138 11.85 -37.80 26.99
N VAL A 139 12.49 -36.84 27.65
CA VAL A 139 12.50 -35.43 27.22
C VAL A 139 13.13 -35.28 25.82
N ARG A 140 14.19 -36.05 25.52
CA ARG A 140 14.82 -36.04 24.19
C ARG A 140 13.90 -36.61 23.11
N LEU A 141 13.14 -37.65 23.43
CA LEU A 141 12.18 -38.24 22.49
C LEU A 141 11.02 -37.28 22.17
N GLU A 142 10.51 -36.54 23.14
CA GLU A 142 9.47 -35.54 22.92
C GLU A 142 9.95 -34.35 22.08
N ILE A 143 11.18 -33.87 22.35
CA ILE A 143 11.80 -32.81 21.55
C ILE A 143 11.97 -33.25 20.08
N LEU A 144 12.38 -34.50 19.84
CA LEU A 144 12.52 -35.03 18.49
C LEU A 144 11.19 -35.14 17.75
N LYS A 145 10.11 -35.55 18.44
CA LYS A 145 8.76 -35.55 17.85
C LYS A 145 8.30 -34.15 17.46
N LEU A 146 8.52 -33.15 18.33
CA LEU A 146 8.19 -31.76 18.02
C LEU A 146 9.01 -31.20 16.86
N GLN A 147 10.29 -31.57 16.77
CA GLN A 147 11.15 -31.18 15.66
C GLN A 147 10.69 -31.80 14.33
N LEU A 148 10.22 -33.06 14.35
CA LEU A 148 9.65 -33.72 13.17
C LEU A 148 8.37 -33.03 12.70
N TYR A 149 7.41 -32.76 13.59
CA TYR A 149 6.16 -32.08 13.24
C TYR A 149 6.39 -30.65 12.73
N ARG A 150 7.39 -29.96 13.28
CA ARG A 150 7.82 -28.65 12.77
C ARG A 150 8.42 -28.76 11.36
N SER A 151 9.24 -29.78 11.10
CA SER A 151 9.81 -30.01 9.75
C SER A 151 8.76 -30.38 8.70
N LEU A 152 7.63 -30.97 9.15
CA LEU A 152 6.47 -31.28 8.32
C LEU A 152 5.62 -30.03 8.00
N GLY A 153 6.04 -28.85 8.45
CA GLY A 153 5.35 -27.58 8.16
C GLY A 153 4.22 -27.24 9.13
N VAL A 154 4.00 -28.02 10.19
CA VAL A 154 2.97 -27.77 11.20
C VAL A 154 3.56 -26.94 12.35
N ASN A 155 3.22 -25.65 12.39
CA ASN A 155 3.59 -24.75 13.48
C ASN A 155 2.39 -24.47 14.37
N LEU A 156 2.52 -24.76 15.66
CA LEU A 156 1.48 -24.53 16.65
C LEU A 156 1.63 -23.12 17.24
N ASP A 157 0.64 -22.26 17.00
CA ASP A 157 0.53 -20.96 17.64
C ASP A 157 -0.46 -21.05 18.80
N ILE A 158 0.10 -21.36 19.98
CA ILE A 158 -0.65 -21.52 21.23
C ILE A 158 -1.28 -20.20 21.67
N LYS A 159 -0.67 -19.04 21.33
CA LYS A 159 -1.15 -17.73 21.76
C LYS A 159 -2.48 -17.37 21.10
N ASN A 160 -2.62 -17.71 19.83
CA ASN A 160 -3.83 -17.45 19.04
C ASN A 160 -4.72 -18.68 18.86
N ARG A 161 -4.42 -19.80 19.53
CA ARG A 161 -5.13 -21.09 19.43
C ARG A 161 -5.33 -21.54 17.97
N GLN A 162 -4.28 -21.45 17.16
CA GLN A 162 -4.32 -21.82 15.74
C GLN A 162 -3.12 -22.68 15.35
N ALA A 163 -3.32 -23.61 14.43
CA ALA A 163 -2.24 -24.34 13.78
C ALA A 163 -1.99 -23.72 12.40
N LEU A 164 -0.72 -23.42 12.12
CA LEU A 164 -0.24 -22.89 10.85
C LEU A 164 0.35 -24.06 10.07
N ILE A 165 -0.17 -24.32 8.87
CA ILE A 165 0.34 -25.37 7.98
C ILE A 165 1.03 -24.66 6.80
N GLN A 166 2.33 -24.86 6.69
CA GLN A 166 3.15 -24.29 5.60
C GLN A 166 3.31 -25.35 4.51
N ARG A 167 2.76 -25.08 3.32
CA ARG A 167 2.91 -25.96 2.15
C ARG A 167 4.35 -25.89 1.62
N PRO A 168 4.97 -27.01 1.22
CA PRO A 168 6.33 -27.03 0.66
C PRO A 168 6.43 -26.46 -0.77
N ASP A 169 5.31 -26.34 -1.50
CA ASP A 169 5.28 -25.72 -2.83
C ASP A 169 5.32 -24.19 -2.71
N GLY A 170 6.56 -23.68 -2.61
CA GLY A 170 6.90 -22.27 -2.55
C GLY A 170 6.57 -21.51 -3.83
N GLN A 171 5.30 -21.16 -4.02
CA GLN A 171 4.90 -20.11 -4.94
C GLN A 171 3.90 -19.16 -4.27
N GLY A 172 4.45 -18.15 -3.59
CA GLY A 172 3.71 -17.02 -3.05
C GLY A 172 3.68 -16.96 -1.53
N THR A 173 3.73 -15.74 -1.00
CA THR A 173 3.48 -15.34 0.40
C THR A 173 2.04 -15.60 0.88
N ASP A 174 1.37 -16.59 0.28
CA ASP A 174 -0.08 -16.86 0.38
C ASP A 174 -0.37 -18.35 0.67
N GLY A 175 0.66 -19.14 1.00
CA GLY A 175 0.57 -20.60 1.22
C GLY A 175 0.54 -21.03 2.69
N VAL A 176 0.10 -20.16 3.60
CA VAL A 176 -0.05 -20.50 5.03
C VAL A 176 -1.53 -20.65 5.34
N ASP A 177 -1.97 -21.89 5.54
CA ASP A 177 -3.35 -22.17 5.93
C ASP A 177 -3.49 -22.07 7.45
N PHE A 178 -4.53 -21.35 7.88
CA PHE A 178 -4.87 -21.18 9.30
C PHE A 178 -5.94 -22.21 9.68
N LEU A 179 -5.61 -23.10 10.61
CA LEU A 179 -6.58 -24.01 11.23
C LEU A 179 -6.88 -23.53 12.66
N PRO A 180 -8.07 -22.96 12.94
CA PRO A 180 -8.45 -22.64 14.31
C PRO A 180 -8.60 -23.93 15.11
N LEU A 181 -7.96 -23.98 16.27
CA LEU A 181 -8.08 -25.10 17.20
C LEU A 181 -9.39 -25.03 17.99
N ASP A 182 -9.96 -23.83 18.11
CA ASP A 182 -11.20 -23.53 18.83
C ASP A 182 -12.39 -23.54 17.87
N GLY A 183 -13.24 -24.56 17.99
CA GLY A 183 -14.41 -24.75 17.15
C GLY A 183 -14.84 -26.22 17.08
N GLU A 184 -16.15 -26.44 17.01
CA GLU A 184 -16.88 -27.73 16.96
C GLU A 184 -16.54 -28.63 15.74
N LEU A 185 -15.41 -28.41 15.08
CA LEU A 185 -14.94 -29.29 14.02
C LEU A 185 -14.43 -30.60 14.62
N SER A 186 -14.99 -31.71 14.10
CA SER A 186 -14.58 -33.06 14.45
C SER A 186 -13.07 -33.25 14.26
N GLU A 187 -12.43 -33.93 15.20
CA GLU A 187 -11.00 -34.29 15.14
C GLU A 187 -10.65 -34.98 13.82
N PHE A 188 -11.56 -35.81 13.29
CA PHE A 188 -11.40 -36.46 12.00
C PHE A 188 -11.27 -35.46 10.84
N PHE A 189 -12.03 -34.37 10.86
CA PHE A 189 -11.94 -33.33 9.85
C PHE A 189 -10.63 -32.55 9.97
N LYS A 190 -10.21 -32.21 11.20
CA LYS A 190 -8.94 -31.53 11.46
C LYS A 190 -7.76 -32.39 10.97
N THR A 191 -7.77 -33.68 11.26
CA THR A 191 -6.74 -34.62 10.80
C THR A 191 -6.74 -34.76 9.27
N LYS A 192 -7.91 -34.97 8.64
CA LYS A 192 -7.98 -35.06 7.18
C LYS A 192 -7.50 -33.77 6.50
N PHE A 193 -7.87 -32.62 7.03
CA PHE A 193 -7.47 -31.31 6.49
C PHE A 193 -5.96 -31.08 6.59
N VAL A 194 -5.34 -31.46 7.71
CA VAL A 194 -3.89 -31.37 7.89
C VAL A 194 -3.16 -32.29 6.90
N TRP A 195 -3.62 -33.53 6.75
CA TRP A 195 -2.99 -34.49 5.83
C TRP A 195 -3.22 -34.21 4.34
N ASP A 196 -4.29 -33.48 3.98
CA ASP A 196 -4.57 -33.08 2.59
C ASP A 196 -3.78 -31.82 2.18
N ARG A 197 -3.25 -31.06 3.16
CA ARG A 197 -2.57 -29.78 2.94
C ARG A 197 -1.05 -29.81 3.14
N ILE A 198 -0.52 -30.84 3.81
CA ILE A 198 0.91 -31.19 3.88
C ILE A 198 1.33 -31.90 2.61
#